data_AF-A0AAW1XBH7-F1
#
_entry.id   AF-A0AAW1XBH7-F1
#
_cell.length_a   1.000
_cell.length_b   1.000
_cell.length_c   1.000
_cell.angle_alpha   90.00
_cell.angle_beta   90.00
_cell.angle_gamma   90.00
#
_symmetry.space_group_name_H-M   'P 1'
#
loop_
_entity.id
_entity.type
_entity.pdbx_description
1 polymer ?
#
loop_
_entity_poly.entity_id
_entity_poly.type
_entity_poly.pdbx_seq_one_letter_code
_entity_poly.pdbx_strand_id
1 'polypeptide(L)'
;MDRFATLLVFLLLFVVSAYQLHKAGGDCDVSNGSWVYDDSYPLCNASSCPSILGAFDCFDTWHWWLHVGRKQPWDLLQVGNQTYKDMDRLVAYEKALNTWATGVDSNVDPAKTKVFFQGVSPDHQNASDWTLNPKSEAMNCTAESKPLHGGGSDYPRAHPAEQVVEKPRKCYITCQSQPGRLLNVTSLSQLRKDGHPSVYGLALTETHG
;
A
#
# COMPACT_ATOMS: atom_id res chain seq x y z
N MET A 1 52.73 -24.76 23.01
CA MET A 1 51.30 -25.15 22.86
C MET A 1 50.54 -23.93 22.34
N ASP A 2 51.00 -23.30 21.25
CA ASP A 2 50.66 -21.88 20.96
C ASP A 2 50.32 -21.58 19.49
N ARG A 3 49.87 -22.59 18.75
CA ARG A 3 49.35 -22.38 17.38
C ARG A 3 47.86 -22.70 17.24
N PHE A 4 47.33 -23.59 18.09
CA PHE A 4 45.89 -23.89 18.14
C PHE A 4 45.09 -22.79 18.84
N ALA A 5 45.61 -22.21 19.92
CA ALA A 5 44.95 -21.11 20.62
C ALA A 5 44.82 -19.85 19.75
N THR A 6 45.86 -19.55 18.97
CA THR A 6 45.89 -18.38 18.07
C THR A 6 44.88 -18.53 16.93
N LEU A 7 44.75 -19.73 16.35
CA LEU A 7 43.75 -20.03 15.31
C LEU A 7 42.31 -19.91 15.85
N LEU A 8 42.04 -20.39 17.07
CA LEU A 8 40.74 -20.25 17.72
C LEU A 8 40.39 -18.80 18.04
N VAL A 9 41.36 -18.00 18.50
CA VAL A 9 41.16 -16.56 18.74
C VAL A 9 40.92 -15.80 17.44
N PHE A 10 41.64 -16.12 16.36
CA PHE A 10 41.37 -15.52 15.05
C PHE A 10 40.01 -15.96 14.48
N LEU A 11 39.63 -17.24 14.61
CA LEU A 11 38.30 -17.72 14.21
C LEU A 11 37.19 -17.04 15.02
N LEU A 12 37.35 -16.89 16.34
CA LEU A 12 36.40 -16.17 17.18
C LEU A 12 36.35 -14.68 16.84
N LEU A 13 37.50 -14.02 16.58
CA LEU A 13 37.53 -12.62 16.15
C LEU A 13 36.93 -12.42 14.75
N PHE A 14 37.16 -13.33 13.81
CA PHE A 14 36.52 -13.30 12.49
C PHE A 14 35.02 -13.60 12.57
N VAL A 15 34.59 -14.54 13.43
CA VAL A 15 33.16 -14.82 13.67
C VAL A 15 32.47 -13.64 14.36
N VAL A 16 33.13 -12.99 15.34
CA VAL A 16 32.60 -11.79 16.02
C VAL A 16 32.57 -10.59 15.07
N SER A 17 33.60 -10.40 14.23
CA SER A 17 33.62 -9.31 13.24
C SER A 17 32.62 -9.53 12.10
N ALA A 18 32.39 -10.78 11.67
CA ALA A 18 31.33 -11.15 10.73
C ALA A 18 29.92 -11.05 11.35
N TYR A 19 29.79 -11.19 12.67
CA TYR A 19 28.53 -10.94 13.39
C TYR A 19 28.21 -9.45 13.57
N GLN A 20 29.17 -8.55 13.33
CA GLN A 20 28.91 -7.11 13.27
C GLN A 20 28.67 -6.64 11.84
N LEU A 21 27.84 -7.39 11.10
CA LEU A 21 27.18 -6.84 9.93
C LEU A 21 26.38 -5.62 10.39
N HIS A 22 26.76 -4.46 9.87
CA HIS A 22 26.18 -3.15 10.14
C HIS A 22 24.65 -3.23 10.32
N LYS A 23 24.17 -3.15 11.56
CA LYS A 23 22.82 -2.69 11.87
C LYS A 23 22.86 -1.17 12.00
N ALA A 24 23.23 -0.49 10.91
CA ALA A 24 23.14 0.95 10.79
C ALA A 24 21.91 1.26 9.93
N GLY A 25 20.78 1.37 10.59
CA GLY A 25 19.51 1.74 10.01
C GLY A 25 18.46 1.61 11.10
N GLY A 26 18.07 2.73 11.71
CA GLY A 26 16.84 2.76 12.49
C GLY A 26 15.69 2.24 11.62
N ASP A 27 14.71 1.61 12.27
CA ASP A 27 13.48 1.17 11.59
C ASP A 27 12.87 2.38 10.86
N CYS A 28 12.90 2.38 9.53
CA CYS A 28 12.36 3.45 8.71
C CYS A 28 10.96 3.02 8.28
N ASP A 29 9.95 3.52 8.99
CA ASP A 29 8.57 3.33 8.58
C ASP A 29 8.30 4.18 7.34
N VAL A 30 8.29 3.53 6.18
CA VAL A 30 8.01 4.16 4.87
C VAL A 30 6.61 4.75 4.77
N SER A 31 5.73 4.45 5.73
CA SER A 31 4.38 5.02 5.84
C SER A 31 4.36 6.32 6.64
N ASN A 32 5.45 6.64 7.35
CA ASN A 32 5.57 7.83 8.20
C ASN A 32 6.59 8.81 7.60
N GLY A 33 6.09 9.83 6.92
CA GLY A 33 6.93 10.82 6.27
C GLY A 33 6.18 12.11 5.92
N SER A 34 6.88 13.00 5.24
CA SER A 34 6.29 14.20 4.64
C SER A 34 6.61 14.21 3.14
N TRP A 35 5.69 14.76 2.37
CA TRP A 35 5.94 14.98 0.95
C TRP A 35 6.95 16.10 0.77
N VAL A 36 8.00 15.81 0.00
CA VAL A 36 8.96 16.80 -0.47
C VAL A 36 8.74 16.95 -1.96
N TYR A 37 8.56 18.18 -2.42
CA TYR A 37 8.47 18.47 -3.85
C TYR A 37 9.85 18.27 -4.47
N ASP A 38 9.91 17.46 -5.52
CA ASP A 38 11.11 17.18 -6.30
C ASP A 38 10.83 17.59 -7.75
N ASP A 39 11.62 18.53 -8.27
CA ASP A 39 11.51 19.04 -9.64
C ASP A 39 12.35 18.24 -10.65
N SER A 40 13.03 17.18 -10.21
CA SER A 40 13.80 16.31 -11.08
C SER A 40 12.87 15.34 -11.86
N TYR A 41 12.87 15.47 -13.19
CA TYR A 41 12.12 14.60 -14.08
C TYR A 41 13.05 13.94 -15.11
N PRO A 42 12.88 12.63 -15.42
CA PRO A 42 11.90 11.70 -14.86
C PRO A 42 12.27 11.23 -13.45
N LEU A 43 11.28 11.20 -12.55
CA LEU A 43 11.45 10.80 -11.14
C LEU A 43 12.02 9.39 -10.98
N CYS A 44 11.75 8.49 -11.92
CA CYS A 44 12.31 7.15 -11.98
C CYS A 44 12.60 6.79 -13.44
N ASN A 45 13.82 6.36 -13.73
CA ASN A 45 14.15 5.77 -15.02
C ASN A 45 13.93 4.25 -14.96
N ALA A 46 12.83 3.77 -15.54
CA ALA A 46 12.48 2.35 -15.54
C ALA A 46 13.57 1.48 -16.19
N SER A 47 14.33 2.01 -17.16
CA SER A 47 15.42 1.27 -17.82
C SER A 47 16.61 0.98 -16.91
N SER A 48 16.79 1.76 -15.83
CA SER A 48 17.81 1.52 -14.80
C SER A 48 17.37 0.57 -13.68
N CYS A 49 16.13 0.06 -13.72
CA CYS A 49 15.59 -0.87 -12.73
C CYS A 49 15.31 -2.26 -13.34
N PRO A 50 16.35 -3.04 -13.70
CA PRO A 50 16.18 -4.34 -14.36
C PRO A 50 15.42 -5.38 -13.52
N SER A 51 15.24 -5.14 -12.21
CA SER A 51 14.61 -6.07 -11.27
C SER A 51 13.17 -5.72 -10.87
N ILE A 52 12.66 -4.52 -11.19
CA ILE A 52 11.31 -4.09 -10.76
C ILE A 52 10.20 -4.73 -11.61
N LEU A 53 10.45 -5.02 -12.88
CA LEU A 53 9.38 -5.38 -13.81
C LEU A 53 8.95 -6.86 -13.77
N GLY A 54 9.66 -7.73 -13.03
CA GLY A 54 9.37 -9.17 -12.98
C GLY A 54 9.29 -9.79 -11.58
N ALA A 55 9.40 -9.00 -10.51
CA ALA A 55 9.51 -9.49 -9.14
C ALA A 55 8.27 -9.23 -8.27
N PHE A 56 7.23 -8.58 -8.81
CA PHE A 56 6.02 -8.22 -8.10
C PHE A 56 4.79 -8.82 -8.75
N ASP A 57 3.93 -9.43 -7.94
CA ASP A 57 2.57 -9.80 -8.29
C ASP A 57 1.62 -8.85 -7.52
N CYS A 58 0.78 -8.13 -8.25
CA CYS A 58 -0.09 -7.09 -7.70
C CYS A 58 -1.55 -7.52 -7.81
N PHE A 59 -2.23 -7.56 -6.68
CA PHE A 59 -3.66 -7.80 -6.60
C PHE A 59 -4.34 -6.52 -6.12
N ASP A 60 -4.95 -5.76 -7.04
CA ASP A 60 -5.75 -4.58 -6.68
C ASP A 60 -7.02 -5.04 -5.97
N THR A 61 -7.33 -4.44 -4.82
CA THR A 61 -8.45 -4.84 -3.97
C THR A 61 -9.34 -3.73 -3.48
N TRP A 62 -9.18 -2.45 -3.81
CA TRP A 62 -9.98 -1.41 -3.13
C TRP A 62 -11.12 -0.83 -3.97
N HIS A 63 -10.79 -0.02 -4.98
CA HIS A 63 -11.76 0.88 -5.64
C HIS A 63 -12.96 0.14 -6.27
N TRP A 64 -12.75 -1.08 -6.76
CA TRP A 64 -13.80 -1.86 -7.40
C TRP A 64 -14.90 -2.28 -6.43
N TRP A 65 -14.62 -2.49 -5.14
CA TRP A 65 -15.64 -2.89 -4.15
C TRP A 65 -16.72 -1.83 -3.96
N LEU A 66 -16.44 -0.56 -4.25
CA LEU A 66 -17.43 0.51 -4.15
C LEU A 66 -18.42 0.53 -5.31
N HIS A 67 -18.19 -0.25 -6.38
CA HIS A 67 -19.06 -0.23 -7.54
C HIS A 67 -20.43 -0.84 -7.24
N VAL A 68 -21.47 -0.16 -7.70
CA VAL A 68 -22.87 -0.56 -7.59
C VAL A 68 -23.56 -0.43 -8.95
N GLY A 69 -24.68 -1.16 -9.13
CA GLY A 69 -25.47 -1.11 -10.36
C GLY A 69 -24.64 -1.49 -11.59
N ARG A 70 -24.72 -0.67 -12.66
CA ARG A 70 -24.04 -0.96 -13.94
C ARG A 70 -22.52 -0.98 -13.88
N LYS A 71 -21.91 -0.42 -12.82
CA LYS A 71 -20.45 -0.43 -12.64
C LYS A 71 -19.97 -1.68 -11.89
N GLN A 72 -20.87 -2.46 -11.29
CA GLN A 72 -20.53 -3.66 -10.54
C GLN A 72 -20.07 -4.77 -11.52
N PRO A 73 -18.81 -5.24 -11.43
CA PRO A 73 -18.27 -6.19 -12.40
C PRO A 73 -18.55 -7.68 -12.06
N TRP A 74 -19.32 -7.97 -10.99
CA TRP A 74 -19.70 -9.33 -10.60
C TRP A 74 -21.21 -9.46 -10.36
N ASP A 75 -21.75 -10.65 -10.58
CA ASP A 75 -23.18 -10.94 -10.38
C ASP A 75 -23.50 -11.55 -9.01
N LEU A 76 -22.55 -12.31 -8.45
CA LEU A 76 -22.73 -13.09 -7.23
C LEU A 76 -21.46 -13.10 -6.36
N LEU A 77 -21.67 -13.09 -5.06
CA LEU A 77 -20.64 -13.23 -4.03
C LEU A 77 -20.83 -14.57 -3.31
N GLN A 78 -19.78 -15.37 -3.20
CA GLN A 78 -19.84 -16.65 -2.48
C GLN A 78 -19.11 -16.55 -1.14
N VAL A 79 -19.76 -16.96 -0.06
CA VAL A 79 -19.17 -17.09 1.28
C VAL A 79 -19.43 -18.50 1.79
N GLY A 80 -18.38 -19.33 1.79
CA GLY A 80 -18.53 -20.77 2.07
C GLY A 80 -19.49 -21.42 1.07
N ASN A 81 -20.57 -22.02 1.58
CA ASN A 81 -21.59 -22.68 0.75
C ASN A 81 -22.80 -21.81 0.41
N GLN A 82 -22.76 -20.51 0.76
CA GLN A 82 -23.86 -19.58 0.48
C GLN A 82 -23.47 -18.60 -0.62
N THR A 83 -24.44 -18.24 -1.45
CA THR A 83 -24.28 -17.29 -2.55
C THR A 83 -25.20 -16.10 -2.33
N TYR A 84 -24.69 -14.89 -2.56
CA TYR A 84 -25.38 -13.62 -2.36
C TYR A 84 -25.36 -12.82 -3.66
N LYS A 85 -26.47 -12.13 -3.98
CA LYS A 85 -26.50 -11.17 -5.10
C LYS A 85 -25.86 -9.84 -4.75
N ASP A 86 -25.92 -9.48 -3.48
CA ASP A 86 -25.40 -8.22 -3.00
C ASP A 86 -25.03 -8.31 -1.52
N MET A 87 -24.12 -7.44 -1.09
CA MET A 87 -23.64 -7.35 0.30
C MET A 87 -23.12 -5.95 0.58
N ASP A 88 -23.21 -5.48 1.83
CA ASP A 88 -22.51 -4.26 2.23
C ASP A 88 -21.02 -4.30 1.83
N ARG A 89 -20.50 -3.20 1.29
CA ARG A 89 -19.16 -3.18 0.67
C ARG A 89 -18.04 -3.38 1.66
N LEU A 90 -18.15 -2.78 2.85
CA LEU A 90 -17.15 -2.94 3.90
C LEU A 90 -17.20 -4.36 4.47
N VAL A 91 -18.40 -4.95 4.61
CA VAL A 91 -18.57 -6.34 5.02
C VAL A 91 -18.00 -7.31 3.97
N ALA A 92 -18.29 -7.09 2.70
CA ALA A 92 -17.78 -7.91 1.60
C ALA A 92 -16.25 -7.83 1.52
N TYR A 93 -15.72 -6.61 1.62
CA TYR A 93 -14.28 -6.36 1.63
C TYR A 93 -13.59 -7.02 2.82
N GLU A 94 -14.14 -6.89 4.03
CA GLU A 94 -13.63 -7.56 5.23
C GLU A 94 -13.58 -9.08 5.07
N LYS A 95 -14.63 -9.69 4.51
CA LYS A 95 -14.65 -11.14 4.25
C LYS A 95 -13.58 -11.54 3.24
N ALA A 96 -13.49 -10.84 2.12
CA ALA A 96 -12.52 -11.12 1.07
C ALA A 96 -11.08 -10.98 1.59
N LEU A 97 -10.80 -9.92 2.35
CA LEU A 97 -9.50 -9.68 2.97
C LEU A 97 -9.10 -10.75 3.99
N ASN A 98 -10.07 -11.29 4.73
CA ASN A 98 -9.83 -12.42 5.63
C ASN A 98 -9.53 -13.70 4.86
N THR A 99 -10.31 -14.00 3.80
CA THR A 99 -10.06 -15.16 2.94
C THR A 99 -8.70 -15.09 2.27
N TRP A 100 -8.34 -13.93 1.70
CA TRP A 100 -7.03 -13.70 1.11
C TRP A 100 -5.91 -13.88 2.14
N ALA A 101 -6.04 -13.31 3.34
CA ALA A 101 -5.02 -13.44 4.38
C ALA A 101 -4.81 -14.91 4.78
N THR A 102 -5.89 -15.68 4.98
CA THR A 102 -5.79 -17.13 5.23
C THR A 102 -5.13 -17.87 4.08
N GLY A 103 -5.41 -17.48 2.83
CA GLY A 103 -4.75 -18.02 1.65
C GLY A 103 -3.25 -17.74 1.64
N VAL A 104 -2.83 -16.51 1.95
CA VAL A 104 -1.42 -16.14 2.08
C VAL A 104 -0.74 -16.98 3.15
N ASP A 105 -1.32 -17.08 4.34
CA ASP A 105 -0.74 -17.81 5.47
C ASP A 105 -0.52 -19.30 5.18
N SER A 106 -1.42 -19.86 4.38
CA SER A 106 -1.42 -21.29 4.05
C SER A 106 -0.50 -21.65 2.89
N ASN A 107 -0.19 -20.70 2.00
CA ASN A 107 0.43 -21.00 0.70
C ASN A 107 1.75 -20.25 0.43
N VAL A 108 2.07 -19.20 1.20
CA VAL A 108 3.27 -18.39 0.96
C VAL A 108 4.41 -18.80 1.89
N ASP A 109 5.59 -19.07 1.32
CA ASP A 109 6.83 -19.30 2.06
C ASP A 109 7.47 -17.94 2.46
N PRO A 110 7.43 -17.52 3.75
CA PRO A 110 7.93 -16.22 4.17
C PRO A 110 9.46 -16.10 4.11
N ALA A 111 10.19 -17.21 3.91
CA ALA A 111 11.63 -17.22 3.68
C ALA A 111 11.99 -16.82 2.24
N LYS A 112 11.07 -17.00 1.29
CA LYS A 112 11.28 -16.69 -0.13
C LYS A 112 10.51 -15.46 -0.60
N THR A 113 9.34 -15.23 -0.02
CA THR A 113 8.41 -14.20 -0.47
C THR A 113 8.11 -13.24 0.67
N LYS A 114 8.22 -11.94 0.39
CA LYS A 114 7.73 -10.88 1.27
C LYS A 114 6.37 -10.43 0.78
N VAL A 115 5.40 -10.38 1.68
CA VAL A 115 4.05 -9.92 1.39
C VAL A 115 3.85 -8.59 2.10
N PHE A 116 3.41 -7.60 1.34
CA PHE A 116 3.01 -6.29 1.81
C PHE A 116 1.55 -6.07 1.44
N PHE A 117 0.86 -5.24 2.20
CA PHE A 117 -0.47 -4.77 1.87
C PHE A 117 -0.42 -3.26 1.87
N GLN A 118 -0.82 -2.65 0.77
CA GLN A 118 -0.95 -1.20 0.71
C GLN A 118 -2.27 -0.80 1.38
N GLY A 119 -2.23 0.25 2.19
CA GLY A 119 -3.43 0.90 2.71
C GLY A 119 -4.35 1.41 1.59
N VAL A 120 -5.49 1.95 1.99
CA VAL A 120 -6.48 2.49 1.06
C VAL A 120 -5.88 3.60 0.19
N SER A 121 -6.02 3.45 -1.13
CA SER A 121 -5.85 4.56 -2.07
C SER A 121 -7.15 5.37 -2.08
N PRO A 122 -7.15 6.63 -1.58
CA PRO A 122 -8.35 7.45 -1.50
C PRO A 122 -8.74 8.01 -2.87
N ASP A 123 -10.03 8.28 -3.03
CA ASP A 123 -10.52 9.10 -4.13
C ASP A 123 -10.50 10.59 -3.76
N HIS A 124 -10.47 11.45 -4.79
CA HIS A 124 -10.54 12.90 -4.64
C HIS A 124 -11.67 13.44 -5.53
N GLN A 125 -12.90 13.01 -5.24
CA GLN A 125 -14.09 13.35 -6.02
C GLN A 125 -14.70 14.71 -5.66
N ASN A 126 -14.52 15.15 -4.41
CA ASN A 126 -15.16 16.37 -3.91
C ASN A 126 -14.13 17.30 -3.27
N ALA A 127 -13.89 18.45 -3.91
CA ALA A 127 -12.90 19.39 -3.42
C ALA A 127 -13.22 19.98 -2.03
N SER A 128 -14.50 19.99 -1.62
CA SER A 128 -14.85 20.47 -0.28
C SER A 128 -14.17 19.70 0.84
N ASP A 129 -13.74 18.45 0.59
CA ASP A 129 -13.12 17.59 1.59
C ASP A 129 -11.73 18.10 2.02
N TRP A 130 -11.00 18.77 1.11
CA TRP A 130 -9.65 19.28 1.38
C TRP A 130 -9.54 20.81 1.31
N THR A 131 -10.62 21.51 0.97
CA THR A 131 -10.61 22.98 0.93
C THR A 131 -11.01 23.55 2.28
N LEU A 132 -10.04 24.08 3.02
CA LEU A 132 -10.31 24.97 4.17
C LEU A 132 -10.84 26.35 3.74
N ASN A 133 -10.92 26.61 2.44
CA ASN A 133 -11.14 27.95 1.88
C ASN A 133 -12.20 27.89 0.77
N PRO A 134 -13.30 28.65 0.85
CA PRO A 134 -14.37 28.69 -0.17
C PRO A 134 -13.96 29.31 -1.52
N LYS A 135 -12.65 29.48 -1.78
CA LYS A 135 -12.08 30.06 -3.00
C LYS A 135 -11.44 29.03 -3.95
N SER A 136 -11.49 27.75 -3.63
CA SER A 136 -11.13 26.74 -4.63
C SER A 136 -12.23 26.68 -5.67
N GLU A 137 -11.90 27.01 -6.92
CA GLU A 137 -12.79 26.83 -8.08
C GLU A 137 -12.84 25.35 -8.53
N ALA A 138 -11.97 24.50 -7.99
CA ALA A 138 -11.92 23.10 -8.35
C ALA A 138 -13.13 22.36 -7.76
N MET A 139 -13.86 21.63 -8.60
CA MET A 139 -14.96 20.76 -8.16
C MET A 139 -14.44 19.41 -7.63
N ASN A 140 -13.30 18.96 -8.14
CA ASN A 140 -12.64 17.69 -7.84
C ASN A 140 -11.12 17.82 -8.11
N CYS A 141 -10.40 16.70 -8.13
CA CYS A 141 -8.95 16.68 -8.38
C CYS A 141 -8.47 17.16 -9.77
N THR A 142 -9.32 17.35 -10.78
CA THR A 142 -8.86 17.55 -12.17
C THR A 142 -8.01 18.80 -12.38
N ALA A 143 -8.24 19.84 -11.58
CA ALA A 143 -7.52 21.12 -11.67
C ALA A 143 -6.41 21.26 -10.61
N GLU A 144 -6.16 20.19 -9.85
CA GLU A 144 -5.19 20.21 -8.75
C GLU A 144 -3.80 19.81 -9.27
N SER A 145 -2.81 20.70 -9.08
CA SER A 145 -1.44 20.51 -9.57
C SER A 145 -0.39 20.48 -8.46
N LYS A 146 -0.83 20.61 -7.21
CA LYS A 146 0.03 20.59 -6.03
C LYS A 146 -0.60 19.80 -4.90
N PRO A 147 0.21 19.12 -4.06
CA PRO A 147 -0.29 18.48 -2.87
C PRO A 147 -0.85 19.51 -1.89
N LEU A 148 -1.68 19.03 -0.98
CA LEU A 148 -2.13 19.84 0.16
C LEU A 148 -0.94 20.03 1.13
N HIS A 149 -0.60 21.30 1.41
CA HIS A 149 0.51 21.65 2.30
C HIS A 149 0.03 21.77 3.73
N GLY A 150 0.23 20.72 4.53
CA GLY A 150 -0.30 20.62 5.88
C GLY A 150 -1.80 20.28 5.86
N GLY A 151 -2.20 19.29 6.67
CA GLY A 151 -3.61 18.98 6.87
C GLY A 151 -4.33 20.10 7.62
N GLY A 152 -5.64 20.22 7.40
CA GLY A 152 -6.52 20.98 8.29
C GLY A 152 -6.82 20.22 9.59
N SER A 153 -7.71 20.76 10.43
CA SER A 153 -8.19 20.01 11.60
C SER A 153 -8.93 18.73 11.22
N ASP A 154 -9.58 18.72 10.05
CA ASP A 154 -10.53 17.69 9.65
C ASP A 154 -10.05 16.87 8.42
N TYR A 155 -8.84 17.12 7.91
CA TYR A 155 -8.29 16.43 6.74
C TYR A 155 -6.76 16.40 6.77
N PRO A 156 -6.07 15.26 6.53
CA PRO A 156 -6.60 13.95 6.18
C PRO A 156 -7.43 13.35 7.32
N ARG A 157 -8.42 12.52 6.97
CA ARG A 157 -9.37 11.93 7.93
C ARG A 157 -9.41 10.42 7.79
N ALA A 158 -9.76 9.75 8.88
CA ALA A 158 -9.90 8.30 8.91
C ALA A 158 -10.82 7.82 7.79
N HIS A 159 -10.28 7.00 6.89
CA HIS A 159 -11.04 6.43 5.79
C HIS A 159 -11.81 5.20 6.30
N PRO A 160 -13.14 5.05 6.03
CA PRO A 160 -13.92 3.95 6.58
C PRO A 160 -13.36 2.56 6.29
N ALA A 161 -12.78 2.37 5.11
CA ALA A 161 -12.14 1.11 4.76
C ALA A 161 -10.73 0.93 5.32
N GLU A 162 -10.07 2.00 5.77
CA GLU A 162 -8.79 1.86 6.47
C GLU A 162 -9.00 1.09 7.77
N GLN A 163 -10.13 1.33 8.46
CA GLN A 163 -10.52 0.55 9.63
C GLN A 163 -10.70 -0.94 9.31
N VAL A 164 -11.03 -1.30 8.07
CA VAL A 164 -11.13 -2.70 7.64
C VAL A 164 -9.75 -3.28 7.33
N VAL A 165 -8.85 -2.48 6.74
CA VAL A 165 -7.49 -2.88 6.39
C VAL A 165 -6.61 -3.04 7.64
N GLU A 166 -6.73 -2.13 8.61
CA GLU A 166 -5.99 -2.09 9.87
C GLU A 166 -6.47 -3.13 10.90
N LYS A 167 -7.68 -3.69 10.71
CA LYS A 167 -8.18 -4.75 11.59
C LYS A 167 -7.18 -5.91 11.65
N PRO A 168 -6.83 -6.41 12.85
CA PRO A 168 -5.97 -7.58 12.98
C PRO A 168 -6.66 -8.78 12.31
N ARG A 169 -6.11 -9.20 11.17
CA ARG A 169 -6.62 -10.37 10.44
C ARG A 169 -6.27 -11.63 11.22
N LYS A 170 -7.07 -12.68 11.06
CA LYS A 170 -6.97 -13.88 11.91
C LYS A 170 -5.62 -14.63 11.86
N CYS A 171 -4.69 -14.36 10.92
CA CYS A 171 -3.31 -13.88 11.22
C CYS A 171 -2.34 -13.81 10.00
N TYR A 172 -2.21 -12.63 9.38
CA TYR A 172 -1.40 -12.20 8.21
C TYR A 172 0.13 -12.47 8.31
N ILE A 173 0.43 -13.75 8.17
CA ILE A 173 1.63 -14.56 8.39
C ILE A 173 1.94 -14.71 9.88
N THR A 174 0.93 -15.20 10.60
CA THR A 174 0.81 -15.82 11.95
C THR A 174 1.70 -15.42 13.15
N CYS A 175 2.49 -14.36 13.02
CA CYS A 175 2.59 -13.23 13.96
C CYS A 175 3.30 -13.42 15.32
N GLN A 176 4.17 -12.45 15.64
CA GLN A 176 3.77 -11.41 16.58
C GLN A 176 4.11 -10.03 16.00
N SER A 177 3.12 -9.14 16.02
CA SER A 177 3.17 -7.73 15.65
C SER A 177 3.27 -7.43 14.15
N GLN A 178 2.12 -7.03 13.63
CA GLN A 178 1.79 -6.59 12.28
C GLN A 178 2.40 -5.26 11.74
N PRO A 179 3.18 -4.41 12.46
CA PRO A 179 3.47 -3.05 11.97
C PRO A 179 4.17 -2.98 10.61
N GLY A 180 5.11 -3.87 10.30
CA GLY A 180 6.02 -3.69 9.16
C GLY A 180 5.53 -4.18 7.80
N ARG A 181 4.29 -4.69 7.68
CA ARG A 181 3.76 -5.24 6.41
C ARG A 181 2.59 -4.45 5.83
N LEU A 182 1.88 -3.70 6.66
CA LEU A 182 0.91 -2.72 6.18
C LEU A 182 1.67 -1.44 5.82
N LEU A 183 1.62 -1.08 4.55
CA LEU A 183 2.10 0.23 4.09
C LEU A 183 0.94 1.20 4.22
N ASN A 184 0.79 1.81 5.41
CA ASN A 184 -0.31 2.73 5.70
C ASN A 184 -0.05 4.12 5.09
N VAL A 185 -0.13 4.18 3.77
CA VAL A 185 0.08 5.41 2.99
C VAL A 185 -1.22 6.16 2.74
N THR A 186 -2.32 5.79 3.40
CA THR A 186 -3.67 6.33 3.14
C THR A 186 -3.73 7.83 3.41
N SER A 187 -3.30 8.26 4.59
CA SER A 187 -3.26 9.69 4.96
C SER A 187 -2.30 10.49 4.08
N LEU A 188 -1.13 9.91 3.76
CA LEU A 188 -0.18 10.53 2.82
C LEU A 188 -0.80 10.68 1.43
N SER A 189 -1.57 9.70 0.98
CA SER A 189 -2.25 9.71 -0.32
C SER A 189 -3.42 10.69 -0.35
N GLN A 190 -4.13 10.88 0.76
CA GLN A 190 -5.20 11.89 0.89
C GLN A 190 -4.65 13.32 0.69
N LEU A 191 -3.38 13.56 1.01
CA LEU A 191 -2.75 14.87 0.74
C LEU A 191 -2.42 15.08 -0.75
N ARG A 192 -2.49 14.03 -1.58
CA ARG A 192 -2.09 13.99 -3.00
C ARG A 192 -3.27 14.09 -3.95
N LYS A 193 -4.11 15.10 -3.77
CA LYS A 193 -5.16 15.47 -4.74
C LYS A 193 -4.63 15.74 -6.15
N ASP A 194 -3.36 16.11 -6.29
CA ASP A 194 -2.62 16.30 -7.54
C ASP A 194 -2.13 14.97 -8.18
N GLY A 195 -2.18 13.87 -7.45
CA GLY A 195 -1.59 12.59 -7.85
C GLY A 195 -2.46 11.72 -8.76
N HIS A 196 -3.70 12.14 -9.07
CA HIS A 196 -4.56 11.38 -9.98
C HIS A 196 -4.18 11.61 -11.44
N PRO A 197 -4.34 10.59 -12.32
CA PRO A 197 -4.16 10.75 -13.77
C PRO A 197 -5.06 11.82 -14.40
N SER A 198 -6.13 12.25 -13.71
CA SER A 198 -7.11 13.21 -14.24
C SER A 198 -7.63 12.75 -15.61
N VAL A 199 -7.78 13.66 -16.56
CA VAL A 199 -8.18 13.39 -17.95
C VAL A 199 -7.16 12.55 -18.73
N TYR A 200 -5.91 12.47 -18.27
CA TYR A 200 -4.84 11.72 -18.95
C TYR A 200 -4.92 10.21 -18.71
N GLY A 201 -5.78 9.75 -17.80
CA GLY A 201 -6.06 8.32 -17.59
C GLY A 201 -7.03 7.71 -18.61
N LEU A 202 -7.70 8.53 -19.44
CA LEU A 202 -8.71 8.08 -20.41
C LEU A 202 -8.12 7.54 -21.73
N ALA A 203 -6.80 7.54 -21.88
CA ALA A 203 -6.15 7.09 -23.11
C ALA A 203 -5.92 5.58 -23.14
N LEU A 204 -6.95 4.73 -23.10
CA LEU A 204 -6.90 3.32 -23.57
C LEU A 204 -8.27 2.71 -23.94
N THR A 205 -9.23 3.51 -24.41
CA THR A 205 -10.37 2.96 -25.17
C THR A 205 -10.65 3.86 -26.38
N GLU A 206 -9.93 3.61 -27.47
CA GLU A 206 -10.39 3.65 -28.86
C GLU A 206 -9.20 3.77 -29.82
N THR A 207 -8.67 2.62 -30.24
CA THR A 207 -8.42 2.30 -31.65
C THR A 207 -8.52 0.79 -31.82
N HIS A 208 -9.71 0.29 -32.15
CA HIS A 208 -9.85 -1.00 -32.81
C HIS A 208 -9.61 -0.81 -34.32
N GLY A 209 -8.85 -1.71 -34.94
CA GLY A 209 -8.63 -1.81 -36.38
C GLY A 209 -7.64 -2.93 -36.69
#